data_AF-A0A7J3U680-F1
#
_entry.id   AF-A0A7J3U680-F1
#
_cell.length_a   1.000
_cell.length_b   1.000
_cell.length_c   1.000
_cell.angle_alpha   90.00
_cell.angle_beta   90.00
_cell.angle_gamma   90.00
#
_symmetry.space_group_name_H-M   'P 1'
#
loop_
_entity.id
_entity.type
_entity.pdbx_description
1 polymer ?
#
loop_
_entity_poly.entity_id
_entity_poly.type
_entity_poly.pdbx_seq_one_letter_code
_entity_poly.pdbx_strand_id
1 'polypeptide(L)'
;DSAIEGLKYSSRMAAKVDSAALQDGYDLYHHVMIVSEDGDWAVIQQGMNTDIRYARRYHWISESVKSFVEEPHTSIIGRRSGAMDMTSKQSGNAREVSVDLVNDDPGHLRRDWELLNKPPCQTTLDGWKGQKSPHLKMPRRINWNVLKGIYEFQPRNYEEMLSMKGVGPATVRALAFISELMYGSPPSWSDPVKYSFAVGGKDGVPYPVDRKAMDEATMIIKQGVEEARIGKGEKLGAVRRLRNILPEA
;
A
#
# COMPACT_ATOMS: atom_id res chain seq x y z
N ASP A 1 -12.34 -25.47 -12.28
CA ASP A 1 -11.88 -24.33 -13.11
C ASP A 1 -12.08 -22.97 -12.45
N SER A 2 -13.30 -22.56 -12.09
CA SER A 2 -13.55 -21.23 -11.46
C SER A 2 -12.70 -20.95 -10.20
N ALA A 3 -12.60 -21.91 -9.27
CA ALA A 3 -11.80 -21.75 -8.04
C ALA A 3 -10.29 -21.57 -8.32
N ILE A 4 -9.77 -22.30 -9.31
CA ILE A 4 -8.35 -22.20 -9.70
C ILE A 4 -8.06 -20.83 -10.31
N GLU A 5 -8.97 -20.31 -11.15
CA GLU A 5 -8.84 -18.96 -11.70
C GLU A 5 -8.95 -17.88 -10.61
N GLY A 6 -9.81 -18.07 -9.60
CA GLY A 6 -9.88 -17.19 -8.43
C GLY A 6 -8.57 -17.12 -7.63
N LEU A 7 -7.90 -18.26 -7.42
CA LEU A 7 -6.59 -18.30 -6.76
C LEU A 7 -5.49 -17.62 -7.60
N LYS A 8 -5.45 -17.89 -8.91
CA LYS A 8 -4.53 -17.22 -9.84
C LYS A 8 -4.74 -15.71 -9.85
N TYR A 9 -5.99 -15.27 -9.83
CA TYR A 9 -6.35 -13.85 -9.76
C TYR A 9 -5.86 -13.23 -8.46
N SER A 10 -6.13 -13.89 -7.32
CA SER A 10 -5.75 -13.41 -5.99
C SER A 10 -4.23 -13.28 -5.83
N SER A 11 -3.46 -14.27 -6.29
CA SER A 11 -2.00 -14.22 -6.34
C SER A 11 -1.49 -13.04 -7.18
N ARG A 12 -2.03 -12.86 -8.39
CA ARG A 12 -1.65 -11.75 -9.28
C ARG A 12 -2.01 -10.39 -8.71
N MET A 13 -3.20 -10.26 -8.13
CA MET A 13 -3.67 -9.00 -7.56
C MET A 13 -2.87 -8.59 -6.34
N ALA A 14 -2.54 -9.53 -5.44
CA ALA A 14 -1.65 -9.24 -4.32
C ALA A 14 -0.30 -8.67 -4.81
N ALA A 15 0.31 -9.32 -5.81
CA ALA A 15 1.57 -8.83 -6.40
C ALA A 15 1.42 -7.46 -7.07
N LYS A 16 0.31 -7.21 -7.77
CA LYS A 16 0.01 -5.92 -8.40
C LYS A 16 -0.15 -4.79 -7.40
N VAL A 17 -0.88 -5.04 -6.33
CA VAL A 17 -1.13 -4.04 -5.29
C VAL A 17 0.18 -3.65 -4.62
N ASP A 18 0.98 -4.64 -4.21
CA ASP A 18 2.22 -4.43 -3.48
C ASP A 18 3.34 -3.84 -4.33
N SER A 19 3.27 -3.96 -5.67
CA SER A 19 4.27 -3.41 -6.59
C SER A 19 3.86 -2.10 -7.27
N ALA A 20 2.57 -1.76 -7.32
CA ALA A 20 2.08 -0.62 -8.09
C ALA A 20 1.17 0.33 -7.31
N ALA A 21 0.20 -0.20 -6.55
CA ALA A 21 -0.76 0.62 -5.80
C ALA A 21 -0.16 1.16 -4.50
N LEU A 22 0.65 0.36 -3.82
CA LEU A 22 1.48 0.80 -2.70
C LEU A 22 2.90 1.09 -3.20
N GLN A 23 3.31 2.35 -3.17
CA GLN A 23 4.63 2.78 -3.60
C GLN A 23 5.44 3.29 -2.41
N ASP A 24 6.07 2.34 -1.72
CA ASP A 24 6.86 2.53 -0.52
C ASP A 24 8.38 2.44 -0.76
N GLY A 25 8.79 2.20 -2.00
CA GLY A 25 10.19 2.08 -2.41
C GLY A 25 10.82 0.72 -2.13
N TYR A 26 10.02 -0.32 -1.90
CA TYR A 26 10.52 -1.69 -1.77
C TYR A 26 10.13 -2.50 -3.02
N ASP A 27 11.13 -2.97 -3.75
CA ASP A 27 10.89 -3.79 -4.94
C ASP A 27 10.67 -5.25 -4.54
N LEU A 28 9.56 -5.84 -4.99
CA LEU A 28 9.23 -7.24 -4.70
C LEU A 28 10.23 -8.18 -5.36
N TYR A 29 10.77 -9.11 -4.57
CA TYR A 29 11.70 -10.13 -5.05
C TYR A 29 11.29 -11.56 -4.63
N HIS A 30 10.30 -11.69 -3.76
CA HIS A 30 9.81 -12.96 -3.28
C HIS A 30 8.28 -12.93 -3.16
N HIS A 31 7.63 -13.96 -3.71
CA HIS A 31 6.18 -14.15 -3.68
C HIS A 31 5.88 -15.61 -3.37
N VAL A 32 5.12 -15.86 -2.31
CA VAL A 32 4.64 -17.20 -1.94
C VAL A 32 3.14 -17.13 -1.69
N MET A 33 2.42 -18.05 -2.31
CA MET A 33 1.01 -18.32 -2.02
C MET A 33 0.90 -19.69 -1.37
N ILE A 34 0.20 -19.75 -0.23
CA ILE A 34 -0.14 -20.98 0.49
C ILE A 34 -1.65 -21.15 0.37
N VAL A 35 -2.09 -22.37 0.09
CA VAL A 35 -3.52 -22.70 -0.11
C VAL A 35 -3.87 -23.89 0.78
N SER A 36 -5.00 -23.82 1.47
CA SER A 36 -5.55 -24.93 2.28
C SER A 36 -6.41 -25.86 1.44
N GLU A 37 -6.74 -27.04 1.98
CA GLU A 37 -7.67 -27.98 1.33
C GLU A 37 -9.09 -27.40 1.20
N ASP A 38 -9.47 -26.51 2.11
CA ASP A 38 -10.76 -25.81 2.12
C ASP A 38 -10.82 -24.63 1.13
N GLY A 39 -9.70 -24.30 0.48
CA GLY A 39 -9.60 -23.22 -0.51
C GLY A 39 -9.23 -21.85 0.07
N ASP A 40 -8.97 -21.77 1.37
CA ASP A 40 -8.36 -20.58 1.98
C ASP A 40 -6.95 -20.37 1.48
N TRP A 41 -6.51 -19.11 1.48
CA TRP A 41 -5.19 -18.80 0.99
C TRP A 41 -4.53 -17.67 1.76
N ALA A 42 -3.21 -17.71 1.80
CA ALA A 42 -2.37 -16.63 2.27
C ALA A 42 -1.32 -16.28 1.22
N VAL A 43 -1.08 -14.99 1.01
CA VAL A 43 0.05 -14.51 0.21
C VAL A 43 1.03 -13.80 1.12
N ILE A 44 2.29 -14.21 1.05
CA ILE A 44 3.41 -13.59 1.76
C ILE A 44 4.39 -13.09 0.72
N GLN A 45 4.55 -11.77 0.65
CA GLN A 45 5.49 -11.12 -0.26
C GLN A 45 6.62 -10.46 0.51
N GLN A 46 7.80 -10.43 -0.10
CA GLN A 46 8.94 -9.68 0.43
C GLN A 46 9.44 -8.69 -0.60
N GLY A 47 9.49 -7.43 -0.18
CA GLY A 47 10.10 -6.33 -0.92
C GLY A 47 11.44 -5.93 -0.30
N MET A 48 12.37 -5.46 -1.12
CA MET A 48 13.66 -4.95 -0.68
C MET A 48 13.85 -3.51 -1.12
N ASN A 49 14.26 -2.66 -0.18
CA ASN A 49 14.72 -1.32 -0.49
C ASN A 49 16.26 -1.32 -0.37
N THR A 50 16.94 -1.19 -1.51
CA THR A 50 18.40 -1.24 -1.59
C THR A 50 19.08 -0.01 -1.02
N ASP A 51 18.41 1.15 -1.04
CA ASP A 51 18.97 2.41 -0.59
C ASP A 51 19.15 2.43 0.93
N ILE A 52 18.13 1.97 1.65
CA ILE A 52 18.19 1.88 3.12
C ILE A 52 18.63 0.50 3.62
N ARG A 53 18.79 -0.48 2.72
CA ARG A 53 19.15 -1.88 3.03
C ARG A 53 18.17 -2.56 4.00
N TYR A 54 16.87 -2.35 3.80
CA TYR A 54 15.81 -3.01 4.57
C TYR A 54 14.93 -3.88 3.68
N ALA A 55 14.40 -4.94 4.28
CA ALA A 55 13.31 -5.71 3.70
C ALA A 55 11.98 -5.36 4.38
N ARG A 56 10.88 -5.50 3.63
CA ARG A 56 9.50 -5.34 4.08
C ARG A 56 8.71 -6.58 3.69
N ARG A 57 7.80 -7.02 4.57
CA ARG A 57 6.92 -8.15 4.31
C ARG A 57 5.47 -7.70 4.25
N TYR A 58 4.75 -8.23 3.27
CA TYR A 58 3.34 -7.94 3.04
C TYR A 58 2.56 -9.23 3.23
N HIS A 59 1.54 -9.18 4.07
CA HIS A 59 0.76 -10.34 4.47
C HIS A 59 -0.70 -10.15 4.06
N TRP A 60 -1.17 -11.12 3.28
CA TRP A 60 -2.54 -11.24 2.81
C TRP A 60 -3.13 -12.54 3.32
N ILE A 61 -4.36 -12.50 3.81
CA ILE A 61 -5.14 -13.68 4.24
C ILE A 61 -6.52 -13.57 3.62
N SER A 62 -6.97 -14.64 2.94
CA SER A 62 -8.25 -14.71 2.22
C SER A 62 -9.43 -14.17 3.04
N GLU A 63 -9.54 -14.60 4.30
CA GLU A 63 -10.60 -14.21 5.23
C GLU A 63 -10.69 -12.69 5.47
N SER A 64 -9.57 -11.97 5.37
CA SER A 64 -9.50 -10.53 5.63
C SER A 64 -9.75 -9.68 4.37
N VAL A 65 -9.62 -10.27 3.18
CA VAL A 65 -9.68 -9.53 1.91
C VAL A 65 -11.14 -9.33 1.49
N LYS A 66 -11.63 -8.10 1.67
CA LYS A 66 -12.95 -7.66 1.18
C LYS A 66 -12.86 -6.94 -0.17
N SER A 67 -11.71 -6.34 -0.44
CA SER A 67 -11.35 -5.61 -1.66
C SER A 67 -9.86 -5.80 -1.86
N PHE A 68 -9.39 -5.96 -3.11
CA PHE A 68 -7.95 -6.01 -3.37
C PHE A 68 -7.31 -4.62 -3.34
N VAL A 69 -8.10 -3.55 -3.50
CA VAL A 69 -7.59 -2.19 -3.72
C VAL A 69 -7.91 -1.22 -2.60
N GLU A 70 -8.59 -1.67 -1.54
CA GLU A 70 -8.88 -0.85 -0.36
C GLU A 70 -8.54 -1.59 0.93
N GLU A 71 -7.50 -1.13 1.62
CA GLU A 71 -6.95 -1.67 2.86
C GLU A 71 -6.88 -3.22 2.89
N PRO A 72 -6.28 -3.86 1.86
CA PRO A 72 -6.40 -5.31 1.69
C PRO A 72 -5.49 -6.11 2.64
N HIS A 73 -4.42 -5.51 3.14
CA HIS A 73 -3.41 -6.21 3.93
C HIS A 73 -3.89 -6.51 5.35
N THR A 74 -3.76 -7.79 5.72
CA THR A 74 -3.85 -8.17 7.13
C THR A 74 -2.73 -7.49 7.92
N SER A 75 -1.49 -7.50 7.40
CA SER A 75 -0.38 -6.75 8.00
C SER A 75 0.73 -6.44 7.00
N ILE A 76 1.44 -5.33 7.26
CA ILE A 76 2.69 -4.99 6.62
C ILE A 76 3.72 -4.80 7.72
N ILE A 77 4.83 -5.53 7.61
CA ILE A 77 5.91 -5.56 8.59
C ILE A 77 7.16 -4.96 7.96
N GLY A 78 7.69 -3.92 8.57
CA GLY A 78 8.89 -3.27 8.07
C GLY A 78 9.18 -1.96 8.77
N ARG A 79 10.17 -1.24 8.25
CA ARG A 79 10.46 0.12 8.69
C ARG A 79 9.47 1.07 8.01
N ARG A 80 8.80 1.91 8.82
CA ARG A 80 7.91 2.96 8.33
C ARG A 80 8.71 4.07 7.64
N SER A 81 8.24 4.52 6.50
CA SER A 81 8.79 5.62 5.68
C SER A 81 7.64 6.46 5.10
N GLY A 82 7.93 7.41 4.21
CA GLY A 82 6.89 7.99 3.36
C GLY A 82 6.55 7.03 2.22
N ALA A 83 5.27 6.84 1.92
CA ALA A 83 4.81 5.97 0.85
C ALA A 83 3.56 6.56 0.19
N MET A 84 3.44 6.46 -1.13
CA MET A 84 2.17 6.74 -1.82
C MET A 84 1.30 5.50 -1.73
N ASP A 85 0.19 5.58 -1.01
CA ASP A 85 -0.69 4.45 -0.74
C ASP A 85 -2.04 4.64 -1.43
N MET A 86 -2.17 4.09 -2.65
CA MET A 86 -3.46 4.06 -3.36
C MET A 86 -4.45 3.05 -2.77
N THR A 87 -4.06 2.27 -1.77
CA THR A 87 -4.94 1.31 -1.09
C THR A 87 -5.61 1.89 0.16
N SER A 88 -5.12 3.01 0.67
CA SER A 88 -5.74 3.70 1.81
C SER A 88 -7.20 4.09 1.51
N LYS A 89 -8.09 4.00 2.49
CA LYS A 89 -9.45 4.57 2.37
C LYS A 89 -9.45 6.06 1.98
N GLN A 90 -8.44 6.81 2.42
CA GLN A 90 -8.29 8.23 2.08
C GLN A 90 -8.05 8.45 0.59
N SER A 91 -7.53 7.44 -0.12
CA SER A 91 -7.24 7.50 -1.55
C SER A 91 -8.45 7.11 -2.42
N GLY A 92 -9.66 6.98 -1.85
CA GLY A 92 -10.89 6.60 -2.57
C GLY A 92 -11.16 7.46 -3.80
N ASN A 93 -11.28 8.79 -3.60
CA ASN A 93 -11.52 9.72 -4.70
C ASN A 93 -10.37 9.70 -5.73
N ALA A 94 -9.12 9.52 -5.26
CA ALA A 94 -7.97 9.43 -6.17
C ALA A 94 -8.04 8.18 -7.06
N ARG A 95 -8.55 7.05 -6.53
CA ARG A 95 -8.81 5.83 -7.31
C ARG A 95 -9.91 6.06 -8.34
N GLU A 96 -11.00 6.72 -7.97
CA GLU A 96 -12.12 7.05 -8.88
C GLU A 96 -11.65 7.95 -10.03
N VAL A 97 -10.99 9.07 -9.72
CA VAL A 97 -10.43 9.97 -10.73
C VAL A 97 -9.42 9.26 -11.62
N SER A 98 -8.61 8.34 -11.06
CA SER A 98 -7.68 7.55 -11.88
C SER A 98 -8.40 6.70 -12.93
N VAL A 99 -9.57 6.16 -12.61
CA VAL A 99 -10.42 5.39 -13.54
C VAL A 99 -11.05 6.32 -14.58
N ASP A 100 -11.58 7.47 -14.15
CA ASP A 100 -12.15 8.46 -15.07
C ASP A 100 -11.12 8.96 -16.08
N LEU A 101 -9.89 9.21 -15.62
CA LEU A 101 -8.77 9.66 -16.46
C LEU A 101 -8.36 8.66 -17.54
N VAL A 102 -8.43 7.35 -17.26
CA VAL A 102 -8.11 6.32 -18.27
C VAL A 102 -9.29 6.00 -19.17
N ASN A 103 -10.51 6.33 -18.73
CA ASN A 103 -11.74 6.21 -19.52
C ASN A 103 -12.00 7.43 -20.39
N ASP A 104 -11.39 8.58 -20.10
CA ASP A 104 -11.37 9.77 -20.95
C ASP A 104 -10.38 9.60 -22.14
N ASP A 105 -10.48 10.49 -23.13
CA ASP A 105 -9.61 10.50 -24.31
C ASP A 105 -8.12 10.46 -23.90
N PRO A 106 -7.32 9.48 -24.37
CA PRO A 106 -5.91 9.38 -24.02
C PRO A 106 -5.08 10.62 -24.38
N GLY A 107 -5.56 11.43 -25.34
CA GLY A 107 -4.96 12.72 -25.67
C GLY A 107 -5.11 13.77 -24.56
N HIS A 108 -6.19 13.72 -23.76
CA HIS A 108 -6.38 14.57 -22.59
C HIS A 108 -5.35 14.23 -21.52
N LEU A 109 -5.28 12.94 -21.14
CA LEU A 109 -4.31 12.45 -20.17
C LEU A 109 -2.87 12.72 -20.58
N ARG A 110 -2.57 12.65 -21.89
CA ARG A 110 -1.26 13.02 -22.43
C ARG A 110 -0.95 14.50 -22.24
N ARG A 111 -1.90 15.39 -22.50
CA ARG A 111 -1.73 16.83 -22.28
C ARG A 111 -1.45 17.12 -20.80
N ASP A 112 -2.20 16.52 -19.89
CA ASP A 112 -2.01 16.71 -18.44
C ASP A 112 -0.63 16.22 -17.98
N TRP A 113 -0.21 15.05 -18.45
CA TRP A 113 1.12 14.52 -18.15
C TRP A 113 2.24 15.39 -18.71
N GLU A 114 2.08 15.91 -19.95
CA GLU A 114 3.07 16.80 -20.56
C GLU A 114 3.14 18.14 -19.81
N LEU A 115 2.01 18.68 -19.34
CA LEU A 115 1.96 19.89 -18.51
C LEU A 115 2.72 19.71 -17.20
N LEU A 116 2.53 18.59 -16.51
CA LEU A 116 3.20 18.30 -15.22
C LEU A 116 4.69 17.96 -15.35
N ASN A 117 5.16 17.57 -16.55
CA ASN A 117 6.58 17.32 -16.81
C ASN A 117 7.33 18.54 -17.34
N LYS A 118 6.68 19.70 -17.50
CA LYS A 118 7.37 20.91 -17.95
C LYS A 118 8.46 21.32 -16.97
N PRO A 119 9.62 21.82 -17.46
CA PRO A 119 10.65 22.36 -16.60
C PRO A 119 10.09 23.49 -15.73
N PRO A 120 10.54 23.65 -14.47
CA PRO A 120 10.07 24.72 -13.58
C PRO A 120 10.28 26.14 -14.13
N CYS A 121 11.15 26.31 -15.12
CA CYS A 121 11.41 27.58 -15.80
C CYS A 121 10.39 27.92 -16.90
N GLN A 122 9.47 27.03 -17.22
CA GLN A 122 8.50 27.20 -18.31
C GLN A 122 7.08 27.36 -17.74
N THR A 123 6.46 28.51 -17.99
CA THR A 123 5.06 28.78 -17.64
C THR A 123 4.14 28.60 -18.84
N THR A 124 2.90 28.22 -18.59
CA THR A 124 1.85 28.32 -19.62
C THR A 124 1.41 29.79 -19.79
N LEU A 125 0.65 30.08 -20.85
CA LEU A 125 0.19 31.44 -21.19
C LEU A 125 -0.73 32.05 -20.11
N ASP A 126 -1.46 31.20 -19.40
CA ASP A 126 -2.29 31.52 -18.24
C ASP A 126 -1.48 31.68 -16.93
N GLY A 127 -0.15 31.58 -16.99
CA GLY A 127 0.73 31.81 -15.85
C GLY A 127 0.82 30.63 -14.87
N TRP A 128 0.25 29.47 -15.21
CA TRP A 128 0.39 28.27 -14.39
C TRP A 128 1.85 27.81 -14.36
N LYS A 129 2.38 27.72 -13.14
CA LYS A 129 3.78 27.33 -12.82
C LYS A 129 3.89 25.88 -12.34
N GLY A 130 2.83 25.10 -12.50
CA GLY A 130 2.68 23.81 -11.81
C GLY A 130 2.34 24.01 -10.34
N GLN A 131 1.46 23.15 -9.80
CA GLN A 131 1.34 23.02 -8.35
C GLN A 131 2.57 22.27 -7.81
N LYS A 132 3.17 22.79 -6.73
CA LYS A 132 4.27 22.11 -6.04
C LYS A 132 3.70 21.10 -5.06
N SER A 133 3.82 19.82 -5.38
CA SER A 133 3.69 18.76 -4.37
C SER A 133 5.07 18.38 -3.85
N PRO A 134 5.28 18.30 -2.51
CA PRO A 134 6.57 17.96 -1.91
C PRO A 134 7.04 16.55 -2.30
N HIS A 135 6.12 15.70 -2.77
CA HIS A 135 6.38 14.32 -3.16
C HIS A 135 6.41 14.10 -4.67
N LEU A 136 6.24 15.17 -5.47
CA LEU A 136 6.12 15.08 -6.93
C LEU A 136 7.39 14.51 -7.57
N LYS A 137 7.29 13.28 -8.06
CA LYS A 137 8.30 12.62 -8.88
C LYS A 137 7.61 11.98 -10.08
N MET A 138 7.29 12.79 -11.08
CA MET A 138 6.62 12.33 -12.28
C MET A 138 7.44 11.22 -12.98
N PRO A 139 6.80 10.13 -13.43
CA PRO A 139 7.47 9.12 -14.23
C PRO A 139 7.99 9.74 -15.53
N ARG A 140 9.26 9.47 -15.88
CA ARG A 140 9.87 9.96 -17.12
C ARG A 140 9.24 9.39 -18.39
N ARG A 141 8.65 8.20 -18.30
CA ARG A 141 8.05 7.48 -19.43
C ARG A 141 6.76 6.84 -18.98
N ILE A 142 5.74 6.97 -19.81
CA ILE A 142 4.47 6.25 -19.72
C ILE A 142 4.31 5.44 -20.99
N ASN A 143 3.81 4.21 -20.85
CA ASN A 143 3.48 3.39 -22.01
C ASN A 143 2.09 3.77 -22.55
N TRP A 144 2.06 4.68 -23.52
CA TRP A 144 0.82 5.16 -24.14
C TRP A 144 0.03 4.07 -24.87
N ASN A 145 0.69 3.02 -25.35
CA ASN A 145 -0.01 1.88 -25.97
C ASN A 145 -0.83 1.12 -24.93
N VAL A 146 -0.31 0.98 -23.70
CA VAL A 146 -1.05 0.38 -22.59
C VAL A 146 -2.23 1.26 -22.21
N LEU A 147 -2.06 2.57 -22.09
CA LEU A 147 -3.17 3.50 -21.78
C LEU A 147 -4.25 3.47 -22.86
N LYS A 148 -3.88 3.39 -24.14
CA LYS A 148 -4.84 3.23 -25.23
C LYS A 148 -5.62 1.92 -25.10
N GLY A 149 -4.95 0.82 -24.76
CA GLY A 149 -5.63 -0.46 -24.51
C GLY A 149 -6.55 -0.44 -23.28
N ILE A 150 -6.20 0.32 -22.25
CA ILE A 150 -7.09 0.54 -21.08
C ILE A 150 -8.31 1.33 -21.48
N TYR A 151 -8.12 2.42 -22.24
CA TYR A 151 -9.21 3.22 -22.79
C TYR A 151 -10.14 2.40 -23.70
N GLU A 152 -9.61 1.49 -24.53
CA GLU A 152 -10.45 0.60 -25.36
C GLU A 152 -11.23 -0.41 -24.51
N PHE A 153 -10.68 -0.85 -23.38
CA PHE A 153 -11.33 -1.78 -22.46
C PHE A 153 -12.41 -1.11 -21.58
N GLN A 154 -12.23 0.17 -21.24
CA GLN A 154 -13.11 0.95 -20.34
C GLN A 154 -13.32 0.25 -18.97
N PRO A 155 -12.28 0.16 -18.11
CA PRO A 155 -12.41 -0.46 -16.79
C PRO A 155 -13.52 0.20 -15.96
N ARG A 156 -14.31 -0.62 -15.26
CA ARG A 156 -15.43 -0.16 -14.42
C ARG A 156 -14.98 0.40 -13.08
N ASN A 157 -13.82 -0.05 -12.61
CA ASN A 157 -13.27 0.33 -11.32
C ASN A 157 -11.74 0.19 -11.30
N TYR A 158 -11.15 0.65 -10.19
CA TYR A 158 -9.70 0.69 -10.03
C TYR A 158 -9.07 -0.72 -9.97
N GLU A 159 -9.80 -1.72 -9.47
CA GLU A 159 -9.32 -3.10 -9.42
C GLU A 159 -9.15 -3.70 -10.83
N GLU A 160 -10.17 -3.52 -11.68
CA GLU A 160 -10.11 -3.93 -13.09
C GLU A 160 -8.95 -3.22 -13.81
N MET A 161 -8.84 -1.88 -13.67
CA MET A 161 -7.74 -1.11 -14.24
C MET A 161 -6.38 -1.66 -13.78
N LEU A 162 -6.19 -1.86 -12.48
CA LEU A 162 -4.93 -2.34 -11.91
C LEU A 162 -4.57 -3.76 -12.37
N SER A 163 -5.58 -4.62 -12.58
CA SER A 163 -5.43 -5.99 -13.05
C SER A 163 -4.91 -6.07 -14.49
N MET A 164 -5.08 -5.01 -15.29
CA MET A 164 -4.69 -4.99 -16.69
C MET A 164 -3.17 -5.16 -16.87
N LYS A 165 -2.81 -5.95 -17.87
CA LYS A 165 -1.40 -6.18 -18.22
C LYS A 165 -0.76 -4.87 -18.70
N GLY A 166 0.39 -4.53 -18.13
CA GLY A 166 1.12 -3.30 -18.44
C GLY A 166 0.84 -2.13 -17.51
N VAL A 167 -0.21 -2.17 -16.68
CA VAL A 167 -0.41 -1.18 -15.60
C VAL A 167 0.61 -1.45 -14.50
N GLY A 168 1.58 -0.56 -14.36
CA GLY A 168 2.65 -0.66 -13.39
C GLY A 168 2.75 0.57 -12.48
N PRO A 169 3.74 0.61 -11.58
CA PRO A 169 3.93 1.71 -10.64
C PRO A 169 4.06 3.08 -11.33
N ALA A 170 4.69 3.14 -12.51
CA ALA A 170 4.79 4.37 -13.28
C ALA A 170 3.40 4.91 -13.70
N THR A 171 2.55 4.05 -14.26
CA THR A 171 1.19 4.44 -14.68
C THR A 171 0.36 4.87 -13.47
N VAL A 172 0.34 4.07 -12.40
CA VAL A 172 -0.41 4.40 -11.17
C VAL A 172 0.07 5.72 -10.57
N ARG A 173 1.39 5.95 -10.52
CA ARG A 173 1.98 7.19 -10.01
C ARG A 173 1.58 8.40 -10.84
N ALA A 174 1.58 8.28 -12.16
CA ALA A 174 1.16 9.37 -13.04
C ALA A 174 -0.30 9.74 -12.81
N LEU A 175 -1.19 8.75 -12.77
CA LEU A 175 -2.62 8.96 -12.52
C LEU A 175 -2.86 9.58 -11.14
N ALA A 176 -2.19 9.08 -10.10
CA ALA A 176 -2.29 9.63 -8.75
C ALA A 176 -1.85 11.10 -8.68
N PHE A 177 -0.76 11.47 -9.34
CA PHE A 177 -0.31 12.87 -9.38
C PHE A 177 -1.19 13.78 -10.22
N ILE A 178 -1.71 13.29 -11.34
CA ILE A 178 -2.67 14.07 -12.15
C ILE A 178 -3.96 14.28 -11.33
N SER A 179 -4.45 13.24 -10.65
CA SER A 179 -5.56 13.32 -9.72
C SER A 179 -5.32 14.34 -8.59
N GLU A 180 -4.13 14.34 -7.97
CA GLU A 180 -3.76 15.30 -6.93
C GLU A 180 -3.71 16.75 -7.46
N LEU A 181 -2.98 16.97 -8.55
CA LEU A 181 -2.58 18.32 -8.98
C LEU A 181 -3.58 19.01 -9.90
N MET A 182 -4.33 18.24 -10.69
CA MET A 182 -5.32 18.78 -11.63
C MET A 182 -6.74 18.69 -11.08
N TYR A 183 -7.06 17.63 -10.34
CA TYR A 183 -8.42 17.34 -9.86
C TYR A 183 -8.59 17.46 -8.34
N GLY A 184 -7.53 17.83 -7.60
CA GLY A 184 -7.60 18.06 -6.16
C GLY A 184 -7.94 16.81 -5.33
N SER A 185 -7.72 15.61 -5.90
CA SER A 185 -8.02 14.32 -5.27
C SER A 185 -6.70 13.60 -4.96
N PRO A 186 -6.05 13.90 -3.81
CA PRO A 186 -4.72 13.38 -3.49
C PRO A 186 -4.75 11.91 -3.07
N PRO A 187 -3.69 11.13 -3.37
CA PRO A 187 -3.46 9.86 -2.71
C PRO A 187 -3.05 10.08 -1.25
N SER A 188 -3.19 9.05 -0.42
CA SER A 188 -2.61 9.03 0.91
C SER A 188 -1.09 8.91 0.81
N TRP A 189 -0.39 9.71 1.61
CA TRP A 189 1.07 9.64 1.78
C TRP A 189 1.48 8.94 3.08
N SER A 190 0.50 8.37 3.80
CA SER A 190 0.72 7.64 5.04
C SER A 190 1.09 6.19 4.75
N ASP A 191 2.25 5.77 5.22
CA ASP A 191 2.70 4.38 5.08
C ASP A 191 1.86 3.42 5.95
N PRO A 192 1.27 2.36 5.36
CA PRO A 192 0.36 1.42 6.01
C PRO A 192 1.04 0.36 6.91
N VAL A 193 2.36 0.44 7.13
CA VAL A 193 3.08 -0.43 8.07
C VAL A 193 2.39 -0.46 9.44
N LYS A 194 1.96 -1.67 9.86
CA LYS A 194 1.31 -1.90 11.16
C LYS A 194 2.32 -2.23 12.25
N TYR A 195 3.33 -3.02 11.91
CA TYR A 195 4.34 -3.47 12.86
C TYR A 195 5.74 -3.05 12.39
N SER A 196 6.44 -2.37 13.29
CA SER A 196 7.87 -2.11 13.15
C SER A 196 8.63 -2.89 14.21
N PHE A 197 9.90 -3.21 13.95
CA PHE A 197 10.78 -3.91 14.88
C PHE A 197 11.21 -2.97 16.03
N ALA A 198 10.26 -2.48 16.81
CA ALA A 198 10.44 -1.43 17.82
C ALA A 198 11.42 -1.83 18.94
N VAL A 199 11.54 -3.13 19.24
CA VAL A 199 12.45 -3.68 20.24
C VAL A 199 13.58 -4.49 19.61
N GLY A 200 13.87 -4.30 18.32
CA GLY A 200 14.90 -5.05 17.62
C GLY A 200 14.45 -6.43 17.12
N GLY A 201 15.36 -7.14 16.46
CA GLY A 201 15.11 -8.43 15.84
C GLY A 201 15.90 -9.55 16.51
N LYS A 202 15.34 -10.77 16.50
CA LYS A 202 16.01 -11.97 17.03
C LYS A 202 17.38 -12.21 16.39
N ASP A 203 17.50 -11.85 15.12
CA ASP A 203 18.70 -12.04 14.29
C ASP A 203 19.68 -10.85 14.39
N GLY A 204 19.44 -9.91 15.32
CA GLY A 204 20.29 -8.72 15.49
C GLY A 204 20.04 -7.60 14.48
N VAL A 205 19.05 -7.74 13.61
CA VAL A 205 18.69 -6.75 12.58
C VAL A 205 17.26 -6.26 12.82
N PRO A 206 17.02 -4.94 12.99
CA PRO A 206 17.96 -3.83 12.83
C PRO A 206 19.00 -3.69 13.95
N TYR A 207 18.68 -4.16 15.15
CA TYR A 207 19.56 -4.31 16.30
C TYR A 207 19.07 -5.52 17.12
N PRO A 208 19.89 -6.10 18.02
CA PRO A 208 19.48 -7.19 18.90
C PRO A 208 18.24 -6.84 19.72
N VAL A 209 17.46 -7.85 20.09
CA VAL A 209 16.25 -7.65 20.89
C VAL A 209 16.59 -6.92 22.20
N ASP A 210 16.06 -5.72 22.37
CA ASP A 210 16.14 -4.97 23.62
C ASP A 210 15.07 -5.49 24.59
N ARG A 211 15.49 -6.47 25.40
CA ARG A 211 14.62 -7.09 26.40
C ARG A 211 14.12 -6.08 27.43
N LYS A 212 14.93 -5.09 27.81
CA LYS A 212 14.53 -4.08 28.80
C LYS A 212 13.40 -3.21 28.27
N ALA A 213 13.55 -2.69 27.05
CA ALA A 213 12.48 -1.93 26.41
C ALA A 213 11.19 -2.75 26.23
N MET A 214 11.32 -4.06 25.97
CA MET A 214 10.19 -4.98 25.88
C MET A 214 9.47 -5.17 27.22
N ASP A 215 10.22 -5.36 28.31
CA ASP A 215 9.68 -5.49 29.67
C ASP A 215 9.00 -4.19 30.13
N GLU A 216 9.61 -3.04 29.87
CA GLU A 216 9.06 -1.72 30.18
C GLU A 216 7.76 -1.46 29.43
N ALA A 217 7.74 -1.71 28.12
CA ALA A 217 6.52 -1.57 27.31
C ALA A 217 5.39 -2.49 27.82
N THR A 218 5.75 -3.72 28.20
CA THR A 218 4.81 -4.67 28.80
C THR A 218 4.24 -4.14 30.12
N MET A 219 5.08 -3.56 30.97
CA MET A 219 4.66 -3.01 32.25
C MET A 219 3.74 -1.80 32.09
N ILE A 220 4.03 -0.91 31.13
CA ILE A 220 3.18 0.24 30.79
C ILE A 220 1.80 -0.23 30.31
N ILE A 221 1.75 -1.21 29.40
CA ILE A 221 0.47 -1.76 28.91
C ILE A 221 -0.31 -2.40 30.06
N LYS A 222 0.36 -3.17 30.92
CA LYS A 222 -0.26 -3.80 32.08
C LYS A 222 -0.85 -2.75 33.03
N GLN A 223 -0.09 -1.73 33.40
CA GLN A 223 -0.55 -0.63 34.26
C GLN A 223 -1.71 0.13 33.61
N GLY A 224 -1.64 0.44 32.32
CA GLY A 224 -2.73 1.09 31.60
C GLY A 224 -4.03 0.28 31.64
N VAL A 225 -3.95 -1.04 31.48
CA VAL A 225 -5.10 -1.94 31.64
C VAL A 225 -5.58 -1.97 33.09
N GLU A 226 -4.68 -1.96 34.08
CA GLU A 226 -5.00 -1.93 35.51
C GLU A 226 -5.61 -0.60 35.99
N GLU A 227 -5.33 0.52 35.31
CA GLU A 227 -5.85 1.84 35.66
C GLU A 227 -7.07 2.24 34.82
N ALA A 228 -7.31 1.58 33.69
CA ALA A 228 -8.45 1.84 32.82
C ALA A 228 -9.78 1.82 33.60
N ARG A 229 -10.57 2.87 33.43
CA ARG A 229 -11.93 3.03 34.00
C ARG A 229 -12.97 2.25 33.19
N ILE A 230 -12.74 0.94 33.06
CA ILE A 230 -13.62 0.00 32.36
C ILE A 230 -14.25 -0.97 33.36
N GLY A 231 -15.30 -1.69 32.94
CA GLY A 231 -15.96 -2.67 33.79
C GLY A 231 -15.01 -3.77 34.28
N LYS A 232 -15.17 -4.25 35.52
CA LYS A 232 -14.29 -5.30 36.11
C LYS A 232 -14.15 -6.53 35.22
N GLY A 233 -15.23 -6.93 34.52
CA GLY A 233 -15.23 -8.07 33.60
C GLY A 233 -14.36 -7.84 32.36
N GLU A 234 -14.46 -6.67 31.72
CA GLU A 234 -13.63 -6.30 30.56
C GLU A 234 -12.15 -6.20 30.94
N LYS A 235 -11.87 -5.68 32.13
CA LYS A 235 -10.53 -5.57 32.71
C LYS A 235 -9.88 -6.93 32.90
N LEU A 236 -10.60 -7.87 33.53
CA LEU A 236 -10.17 -9.26 33.68
C LEU A 236 -9.96 -9.95 32.33
N GLY A 237 -10.84 -9.69 31.36
CA GLY A 237 -10.69 -10.19 29.99
C GLY A 237 -9.44 -9.67 29.28
N ALA A 238 -9.14 -8.37 29.42
CA ALA A 238 -7.94 -7.75 28.85
C ALA A 238 -6.65 -8.31 29.48
N VAL A 239 -6.59 -8.44 30.81
CA VAL A 239 -5.44 -9.01 31.52
C VAL A 239 -5.23 -10.48 31.15
N ARG A 240 -6.30 -11.28 31.03
CA ARG A 240 -6.20 -12.68 30.58
C ARG A 240 -5.64 -12.79 29.16
N ARG A 241 -6.11 -11.96 28.22
CA ARG A 241 -5.57 -11.93 26.85
C ARG A 241 -4.09 -11.53 26.84
N LEU A 242 -3.71 -10.56 27.66
CA LEU A 242 -2.31 -10.14 27.79
C LEU A 242 -1.44 -11.30 28.31
N ARG A 243 -1.89 -12.01 29.34
CA ARG A 243 -1.18 -13.17 29.90
C ARG A 243 -0.95 -14.28 28.88
N ASN A 244 -1.89 -14.51 27.97
CA ASN A 244 -1.75 -15.55 26.93
C ASN A 244 -0.68 -15.21 25.87
N ILE A 245 -0.25 -13.95 25.77
CA ILE A 245 0.76 -13.49 24.80
C ILE A 245 2.15 -13.44 25.46
N LEU A 246 2.21 -13.40 26.80
CA LEU A 246 3.47 -13.34 27.53
C LEU A 246 4.07 -14.75 27.67
N PRO A 247 5.38 -14.93 27.44
CA PRO A 247 6.05 -16.18 27.74
C PRO A 247 5.94 -16.47 29.25
N GLU A 248 5.73 -17.74 29.61
CA GLU A 248 5.81 -18.16 31.01
C GLU A 248 7.25 -17.95 31.50
N ALA A 249 7.38 -17.24 32.61
CA ALA A 249 8.66 -16.93 33.25
C ALA A 249 9.31 -18.19 33.83
#